data_AF-A0A2D8UIU4-F1
#
_entry.id   AF-A0A2D8UIU4-F1
#
_cell.length_a   1.000
_cell.length_b   1.000
_cell.length_c   1.000
_cell.angle_alpha   90.00
_cell.angle_beta   90.00
_cell.angle_gamma   90.00
#
_symmetry.space_group_name_H-M   'P 1'
#
loop_
_entity.id
_entity.type
_entity.pdbx_description
1 polymer ?
#
loop_
_entity_poly.entity_id
_entity_poly.type
_entity_poly.pdbx_seq_one_letter_code
_entity_poly.pdbx_strand_id
1 'polypeptide(L)'
;MISIDEKLFITADINRVLVKYAEVVLIKQLLNLFAYNKGKKNSELFKEVNYFNGAVLPFEYEEILNNFISNFIDNLSNENLSALHYWTLNRLYLKYDEEITDTTETDLDVINSKFGHELAFKLYEPMETNLHDDLKEELKNLLINFASEFDLSKIDIDYKKIKLIQEEIIFTLAHHK
;
A
#
# COMPACT_ATOMS: atom_id res chain seq x y z
N MET A 1 36.30 -6.64 6.89
CA MET A 1 35.90 -7.97 6.38
C MET A 1 34.41 -7.85 6.19
N ILE A 2 33.96 -7.71 4.95
CA ILE A 2 32.54 -7.54 4.65
C ILE A 2 31.87 -8.89 4.97
N SER A 3 31.06 -8.95 6.03
CA SER A 3 30.41 -10.21 6.40
C SER A 3 29.37 -10.58 5.34
N ILE A 4 28.96 -11.84 5.29
CA ILE A 4 27.84 -12.29 4.44
C ILE A 4 26.56 -11.48 4.74
N ASP A 5 26.46 -10.89 5.93
CA ASP A 5 25.36 -10.01 6.34
C ASP A 5 25.42 -8.61 5.67
N GLU A 6 26.59 -8.17 5.19
CA GLU A 6 26.75 -6.83 4.62
C GLU A 6 26.41 -6.73 3.12
N LYS A 7 26.34 -7.86 2.39
CA LYS A 7 25.96 -7.89 0.97
C LYS A 7 25.26 -9.20 0.63
N LEU A 8 24.03 -9.36 1.10
CA LEU A 8 23.19 -10.45 0.65
C LEU A 8 22.83 -10.19 -0.81
N PHE A 9 23.44 -10.92 -1.73
CA PHE A 9 22.99 -10.90 -3.13
C PHE A 9 21.48 -11.22 -3.12
N ILE A 10 20.67 -10.31 -3.65
CA ILE A 10 19.25 -10.55 -3.85
C ILE A 10 19.16 -11.71 -4.84
N THR A 11 19.00 -12.92 -4.31
CA THR A 11 18.79 -14.09 -5.15
C THR A 11 17.32 -14.15 -5.53
N ALA A 12 17.04 -14.70 -6.71
CA ALA A 12 15.67 -14.92 -7.15
C ALA A 12 14.85 -15.74 -6.14
N ASP A 13 15.50 -16.67 -5.42
CA ASP A 13 14.87 -17.48 -4.39
C ASP A 13 14.46 -16.67 -3.16
N ILE A 14 15.35 -15.83 -2.65
CA ILE A 14 15.06 -14.95 -1.50
C ILE A 14 13.96 -13.96 -1.86
N ASN A 15 14.06 -13.33 -3.05
CA ASN A 15 13.02 -12.45 -3.55
C ASN A 15 11.65 -13.14 -3.57
N ARG A 16 11.58 -14.34 -4.18
CA ARG A 16 10.35 -15.12 -4.28
C ARG A 16 9.78 -15.47 -2.90
N VAL A 17 10.61 -15.86 -1.95
CA VAL A 17 10.16 -16.22 -0.59
C VAL A 17 9.63 -15.00 0.16
N LEU A 18 10.34 -13.87 0.12
CA LEU A 18 9.94 -12.64 0.82
C LEU A 18 8.67 -12.04 0.23
N VAL A 19 8.58 -11.96 -1.10
CA VAL A 19 7.37 -11.50 -1.80
C VAL A 19 6.20 -12.40 -1.43
N LYS A 20 6.39 -13.73 -1.45
CA LYS A 20 5.30 -14.64 -1.13
C LYS A 20 4.86 -14.55 0.33
N TYR A 21 5.81 -14.38 1.23
CA TYR A 21 5.54 -14.16 2.65
C TYR A 21 4.74 -12.87 2.85
N ALA A 22 5.16 -11.77 2.22
CA ALA A 22 4.45 -10.49 2.28
C ALA A 22 2.99 -10.63 1.82
N GLU A 23 2.75 -11.26 0.65
CA GLU A 23 1.39 -11.50 0.14
C GLU A 23 0.52 -12.31 1.10
N VAL A 24 1.02 -13.46 1.56
CA VAL A 24 0.20 -14.46 2.27
C VAL A 24 0.01 -14.08 3.74
N VAL A 25 0.98 -13.41 4.34
CA VAL A 25 1.00 -13.10 5.76
C VAL A 25 0.70 -11.62 6.01
N LEU A 26 1.52 -10.72 5.49
CA LEU A 26 1.47 -9.29 5.85
C LEU A 26 0.31 -8.56 5.20
N ILE A 27 0.12 -8.73 3.88
CA ILE A 27 -1.01 -8.14 3.15
C ILE A 27 -2.32 -8.73 3.68
N LYS A 28 -2.38 -10.03 3.94
CA LYS A 28 -3.56 -10.64 4.58
C LYS A 28 -3.84 -10.07 5.97
N GLN A 29 -2.81 -9.83 6.77
CA GLN A 29 -2.96 -9.20 8.08
C GLN A 29 -3.50 -7.77 7.95
N LEU A 30 -2.92 -6.96 7.06
CA LEU A 30 -3.37 -5.60 6.76
C LEU A 30 -4.84 -5.60 6.33
N LEU A 31 -5.21 -6.44 5.36
CA LEU A 31 -6.58 -6.55 4.85
C LEU A 31 -7.57 -6.94 5.94
N ASN A 32 -7.20 -7.85 6.86
CA ASN A 32 -8.06 -8.22 7.97
C ASN A 32 -8.25 -7.08 8.97
N LEU A 33 -7.18 -6.35 9.30
CA LEU A 33 -7.24 -5.18 10.18
C LEU A 33 -8.07 -4.06 9.56
N PHE A 34 -7.91 -3.86 8.25
CA PHE A 34 -8.66 -2.87 7.49
C PHE A 34 -10.14 -3.26 7.40
N ALA A 35 -10.46 -4.50 7.05
CA ALA A 35 -11.83 -4.92 6.80
C ALA A 35 -12.66 -5.10 8.08
N TYR A 36 -12.07 -5.48 9.22
CA TYR A 36 -12.83 -5.94 10.38
C TYR A 36 -12.44 -5.27 11.71
N ASN A 37 -13.46 -4.88 12.48
CA ASN A 37 -13.31 -4.47 13.88
C ASN A 37 -13.29 -5.67 14.84
N LYS A 38 -12.88 -5.44 16.10
CA LYS A 38 -12.99 -6.42 17.20
C LYS A 38 -14.44 -6.92 17.30
N GLY A 39 -14.70 -8.13 16.80
CA GLY A 39 -16.05 -8.70 16.69
C GLY A 39 -16.50 -9.09 15.27
N LYS A 40 -15.62 -9.08 14.26
CA LYS A 40 -15.90 -9.49 12.87
C LYS A 40 -16.99 -8.68 12.15
N LYS A 41 -17.31 -7.48 12.64
CA LYS A 41 -18.09 -6.50 11.89
C LYS A 41 -17.16 -5.73 10.97
N ASN A 42 -17.67 -5.31 9.81
CA ASN A 42 -16.93 -4.43 8.91
C ASN A 42 -16.43 -3.19 9.67
N SER A 43 -15.17 -2.81 9.46
CA SER A 43 -14.64 -1.58 10.04
C SER A 43 -15.34 -0.37 9.42
N GLU A 44 -15.35 0.74 10.16
CA GLU A 44 -15.91 2.00 9.68
C GLU A 44 -15.10 2.53 8.51
N LEU A 45 -13.77 2.52 8.64
CA LEU A 45 -12.85 2.93 7.57
C LEU A 45 -13.06 2.13 6.27
N PHE A 46 -13.24 0.81 6.35
CA PHE A 46 -13.52 0.00 5.16
C PHE A 46 -14.81 0.42 4.45
N LYS A 47 -15.88 0.70 5.21
CA LYS A 47 -17.15 1.17 4.64
C LYS A 47 -17.01 2.54 4.01
N GLU A 48 -16.27 3.44 4.66
CA GLU A 48 -16.00 4.79 4.15
C GLU A 48 -15.22 4.75 2.86
N VAL A 49 -14.15 3.96 2.77
CA VAL A 49 -13.39 3.80 1.52
C VAL A 49 -14.24 3.11 0.44
N ASN A 50 -15.00 2.07 0.81
CA ASN A 50 -15.91 1.38 -0.11
C ASN A 50 -16.98 2.32 -0.71
N TYR A 51 -17.48 3.29 0.07
CA TYR A 51 -18.47 4.26 -0.38
C TYR A 51 -18.01 5.03 -1.63
N PHE A 52 -16.70 5.31 -1.74
CA PHE A 52 -16.12 5.99 -2.88
C PHE A 52 -15.80 5.06 -4.06
N ASN A 53 -15.88 3.73 -3.88
CA ASN A 53 -15.82 2.72 -4.94
C ASN A 53 -14.66 2.91 -5.94
N GLY A 54 -13.45 3.18 -5.44
CA GLY A 54 -12.26 3.39 -6.26
C GLY A 54 -12.10 4.80 -6.83
N ALA A 55 -13.02 5.73 -6.52
CA ALA A 55 -12.83 7.15 -6.80
C ALA A 55 -11.79 7.78 -5.85
N VAL A 56 -11.32 8.98 -6.22
CA VAL A 56 -10.42 9.78 -5.37
C VAL A 56 -11.12 10.11 -4.05
N LEU A 57 -10.43 9.77 -2.95
CA LEU A 57 -10.93 10.06 -1.60
C LEU A 57 -10.83 11.56 -1.31
N PRO A 58 -11.82 12.16 -0.63
CA PRO A 58 -11.64 13.49 -0.03
C PRO A 58 -10.49 13.49 0.97
N PHE A 59 -9.81 14.64 1.10
CA PHE A 59 -8.61 14.81 1.91
C PHE A 59 -8.72 14.22 3.33
N GLU A 60 -9.84 14.45 4.01
CA GLU A 60 -10.09 13.95 5.38
C GLU A 60 -10.04 12.41 5.45
N TYR A 61 -10.64 11.73 4.48
CA TYR A 61 -10.65 10.26 4.42
C TYR A 61 -9.31 9.70 3.93
N GLU A 62 -8.63 10.41 3.04
CA GLU A 62 -7.28 10.06 2.63
C GLU A 62 -6.29 10.15 3.82
N GLU A 63 -6.38 11.19 4.65
CA GLU A 63 -5.55 11.35 5.85
C GLU A 63 -5.80 10.22 6.86
N ILE A 64 -7.06 9.84 7.10
CA ILE A 64 -7.39 8.71 7.98
C ILE A 64 -6.79 7.40 7.44
N LEU A 65 -6.89 7.16 6.13
CA LEU A 65 -6.33 5.97 5.50
C LEU A 65 -4.80 5.95 5.58
N ASN A 66 -4.14 7.09 5.33
CA ASN A 66 -2.69 7.23 5.44
C ASN A 66 -2.20 7.02 6.88
N ASN A 67 -2.95 7.52 7.87
CA ASN A 67 -2.66 7.28 9.28
C ASN A 67 -2.83 5.80 9.65
N PHE A 68 -3.86 5.13 9.13
CA PHE A 68 -4.04 3.69 9.31
C PHE A 68 -2.85 2.89 8.74
N ILE A 69 -2.41 3.20 7.53
CA ILE A 69 -1.27 2.55 6.87
C ILE A 69 0.02 2.80 7.64
N SER A 70 0.28 4.05 8.04
CA SER A 70 1.48 4.41 8.81
C SER A 70 1.51 3.67 10.14
N ASN A 71 0.39 3.65 10.88
CA ASN A 71 0.27 2.88 12.11
C ASN A 71 0.50 1.37 11.89
N PHE A 72 0.04 0.81 10.76
CA PHE A 72 0.33 -0.59 10.45
C PHE A 72 1.83 -0.82 10.25
N ILE A 73 2.49 0.02 9.44
CA ILE A 73 3.92 -0.05 9.14
C ILE A 73 4.76 0.11 10.39
N ASP A 74 4.46 1.10 11.24
CA ASP A 74 5.22 1.42 12.46
C ASP A 74 5.17 0.28 13.50
N ASN A 75 4.17 -0.59 13.41
CA ASN A 75 4.03 -1.76 14.29
C ASN A 75 4.66 -3.04 13.71
N LEU A 76 5.27 -3.00 12.52
CA LEU A 76 5.98 -4.13 11.95
C LEU A 76 7.39 -4.25 12.53
N SER A 77 7.89 -5.49 12.61
CA SER A 77 9.32 -5.70 12.79
C SER A 77 10.08 -5.31 11.52
N ASN A 78 11.37 -5.04 11.66
CA ASN A 78 12.22 -4.68 10.52
C ASN A 78 12.20 -5.76 9.43
N GLU A 79 12.17 -7.04 9.79
CA GLU A 79 12.12 -8.15 8.81
C GLU A 79 10.82 -8.15 8.01
N ASN A 80 9.69 -7.87 8.67
CA ASN A 80 8.39 -7.77 8.03
C ASN A 80 8.32 -6.53 7.11
N LEU A 81 8.87 -5.41 7.58
CA LEU A 81 8.98 -4.20 6.76
C LEU A 81 9.84 -4.44 5.52
N SER A 82 11.00 -5.09 5.68
CA SER A 82 11.84 -5.49 4.55
C SER A 82 11.07 -6.38 3.57
N ALA A 83 10.32 -7.38 4.04
CA ALA A 83 9.52 -8.21 3.15
C ALA A 83 8.49 -7.40 2.34
N LEU A 84 7.89 -6.36 2.94
CA LEU A 84 7.01 -5.43 2.22
C LEU A 84 7.78 -4.57 1.21
N HIS A 85 9.00 -4.12 1.50
CA HIS A 85 9.84 -3.43 0.53
C HIS A 85 10.16 -4.29 -0.69
N TYR A 86 10.48 -5.58 -0.48
CA TYR A 86 10.64 -6.54 -1.57
C TYR A 86 9.35 -6.66 -2.40
N TRP A 87 8.19 -6.77 -1.74
CA TRP A 87 6.90 -6.82 -2.42
C TRP A 87 6.62 -5.56 -3.25
N THR A 88 6.84 -4.37 -2.69
CA THR A 88 6.67 -3.08 -3.39
C THR A 88 7.58 -2.99 -4.60
N LEU A 89 8.87 -3.33 -4.43
CA LEU A 89 9.84 -3.28 -5.52
C LEU A 89 9.42 -4.18 -6.68
N ASN A 90 8.89 -5.37 -6.41
CA ASN A 90 8.42 -6.28 -7.47
C ASN A 90 7.18 -5.73 -8.19
N ARG A 91 6.27 -5.06 -7.47
CA ARG A 91 5.10 -4.43 -8.08
C ARG A 91 5.46 -3.25 -8.98
N LEU A 92 6.47 -2.49 -8.57
CA LEU A 92 6.96 -1.30 -9.29
C LEU A 92 8.14 -1.61 -10.21
N TYR A 93 8.46 -2.88 -10.45
CA TYR A 93 9.62 -3.29 -11.23
C TYR A 93 9.66 -2.63 -12.62
N LEU A 94 8.54 -2.64 -13.35
CA LEU A 94 8.45 -2.04 -14.68
C LEU A 94 8.58 -0.51 -14.63
N LYS A 95 7.99 0.14 -13.61
CA LYS A 95 8.15 1.59 -13.40
C LYS A 95 9.63 1.94 -13.23
N TYR A 96 10.34 1.18 -12.38
CA TYR A 96 11.77 1.42 -12.17
C TYR A 96 12.63 1.08 -13.39
N ASP A 97 12.27 0.04 -14.14
CA ASP A 97 12.94 -0.30 -15.40
C ASP A 97 12.84 0.88 -16.39
N GLU A 98 11.65 1.45 -16.57
CA GLU A 98 11.44 2.63 -17.41
C GLU A 98 12.24 3.85 -16.93
N GLU A 99 12.25 4.13 -15.62
CA GLU A 99 13.00 5.26 -15.04
C GLU A 99 14.52 5.15 -15.25
N ILE A 100 15.06 3.93 -15.27
CA ILE A 100 16.50 3.66 -15.32
C ILE A 100 17.00 3.41 -16.75
N THR A 101 16.14 2.90 -17.63
CA THR A 101 16.48 2.57 -19.03
C THR A 101 16.35 3.75 -19.99
N ASP A 102 15.84 4.91 -19.56
CA ASP A 102 15.81 6.17 -20.34
C ASP A 102 17.21 6.82 -20.52
N THR A 103 18.25 5.99 -20.60
CA THR A 103 19.64 6.40 -20.78
C THR A 103 20.10 6.15 -22.21
N THR A 104 21.06 6.94 -22.70
CA THR A 104 21.66 6.78 -24.05
C THR A 104 22.59 5.55 -24.16
N GLU A 105 22.65 4.73 -23.12
CA GLU A 105 23.47 3.52 -23.04
C GLU A 105 22.86 2.44 -23.96
N THR A 106 23.69 1.74 -24.73
CA THR A 106 23.23 0.66 -25.64
C THR A 106 23.79 -0.70 -25.28
N ASP A 107 24.74 -0.75 -24.33
CA ASP A 107 25.29 -1.99 -23.81
C ASP A 107 24.35 -2.59 -22.76
N LEU A 108 23.71 -3.69 -23.14
CA LEU A 108 22.74 -4.41 -22.31
C LEU A 108 23.35 -4.94 -21.00
N ASP A 109 24.61 -5.36 -20.99
CA ASP A 109 25.24 -5.88 -19.77
C ASP A 109 25.48 -4.75 -18.76
N VAL A 110 25.86 -3.58 -19.26
CA VAL A 110 26.03 -2.37 -18.44
C VAL A 110 24.68 -1.88 -17.91
N ILE A 111 23.63 -1.87 -18.74
CA ILE A 111 22.27 -1.51 -18.34
C ILE A 111 21.78 -2.47 -17.25
N ASN A 112 21.86 -3.78 -17.48
CA ASN A 112 21.42 -4.80 -16.54
C ASN A 112 22.16 -4.70 -15.21
N SER A 113 23.46 -4.44 -15.23
CA SER A 113 24.26 -4.27 -14.01
C SER A 113 23.87 -2.99 -13.25
N LYS A 114 23.66 -1.87 -13.94
CA LYS A 114 23.23 -0.60 -13.32
C LYS A 114 21.84 -0.76 -12.69
N PHE A 115 20.92 -1.35 -13.44
CA PHE A 115 19.56 -1.61 -12.98
C PHE A 115 19.53 -2.54 -11.77
N GLY A 116 20.24 -3.67 -11.82
CA GLY A 116 20.37 -4.57 -10.68
C GLY A 116 20.98 -3.91 -9.43
N HIS A 117 21.94 -3.01 -9.62
CA HIS A 117 22.53 -2.24 -8.52
C HIS A 117 21.53 -1.25 -7.90
N GLU A 118 20.77 -0.55 -8.73
CA GLU A 118 19.76 0.42 -8.29
C GLU A 118 18.63 -0.26 -7.51
N LEU A 119 18.14 -1.41 -8.00
CA LEU A 119 17.15 -2.20 -7.28
C LEU A 119 17.68 -2.69 -5.93
N ALA A 120 18.95 -3.11 -5.87
CA ALA A 120 19.57 -3.49 -4.62
C ALA A 120 19.70 -2.30 -3.67
N PHE A 121 20.13 -1.15 -4.19
CA PHE A 121 20.25 0.08 -3.41
C PHE A 121 18.91 0.52 -2.82
N LYS A 122 17.82 0.42 -3.59
CA LYS A 122 16.45 0.66 -3.11
C LYS A 122 16.08 -0.21 -1.90
N LEU A 123 16.49 -1.47 -1.89
CA LEU A 123 16.20 -2.39 -0.78
C LEU A 123 17.09 -2.18 0.44
N TYR A 124 18.34 -1.73 0.24
CA TYR A 124 19.26 -1.43 1.34
C TYR A 124 18.94 -0.09 2.01
N GLU A 125 18.56 0.92 1.22
CA GLU A 125 18.28 2.28 1.68
C GLU A 125 16.86 2.72 1.27
N PRO A 126 15.81 2.07 1.80
CA PRO A 126 14.44 2.30 1.33
C PRO A 126 13.89 3.70 1.64
N MET A 127 14.46 4.39 2.64
CA MET A 127 14.07 5.77 2.97
C MET A 127 14.67 6.78 1.99
N GLU A 128 15.96 6.65 1.67
CA GLU A 128 16.68 7.57 0.79
C GLU A 128 16.28 7.42 -0.68
N THR A 129 15.76 6.25 -1.06
CA THR A 129 15.41 5.90 -2.44
C THR A 129 13.92 6.01 -2.76
N ASN A 130 13.14 6.60 -1.85
CA ASN A 130 11.68 6.72 -1.88
C ASN A 130 10.91 5.39 -1.88
N LEU A 131 11.56 4.23 -1.76
CA LEU A 131 10.89 2.92 -1.75
C LEU A 131 9.89 2.80 -0.57
N HIS A 132 10.18 3.44 0.55
CA HIS A 132 9.29 3.44 1.71
C HIS A 132 8.00 4.25 1.46
N ASP A 133 8.08 5.35 0.73
CA ASP A 133 6.89 6.13 0.39
C ASP A 133 6.11 5.47 -0.76
N ASP A 134 6.81 4.88 -1.74
CA ASP A 134 6.21 3.99 -2.74
C ASP A 134 5.45 2.82 -2.07
N LEU A 135 5.97 2.26 -0.97
CA LEU A 135 5.28 1.24 -0.20
C LEU A 135 3.96 1.77 0.39
N LYS A 136 3.95 2.96 1.00
CA LYS A 136 2.72 3.55 1.55
C LYS A 136 1.67 3.74 0.46
N GLU A 137 2.09 4.23 -0.71
CA GLU A 137 1.19 4.44 -1.84
C GLU A 137 0.65 3.12 -2.40
N GLU A 138 1.49 2.10 -2.56
CA GLU A 138 1.05 0.78 -3.02
C GLU A 138 0.07 0.12 -2.04
N LEU A 139 0.29 0.28 -0.72
CA LEU A 139 -0.66 -0.20 0.29
C LEU A 139 -1.98 0.59 0.24
N LYS A 140 -1.94 1.91 0.04
CA LYS A 140 -3.13 2.77 -0.12
C LYS A 140 -3.96 2.31 -1.32
N ASN A 141 -3.31 2.16 -2.47
CA ASN A 141 -3.95 1.68 -3.70
C ASN A 141 -4.52 0.27 -3.52
N LEU A 142 -3.82 -0.61 -2.82
CA LEU A 142 -4.31 -1.95 -2.50
C LEU A 142 -5.59 -1.91 -1.67
N LEU A 143 -5.66 -1.07 -0.63
CA LEU A 143 -6.84 -0.96 0.22
C LEU A 143 -8.05 -0.35 -0.50
N ILE A 144 -7.83 0.67 -1.33
CA ILE A 144 -8.87 1.29 -2.14
C ILE A 144 -9.45 0.29 -3.15
N ASN A 145 -8.57 -0.41 -3.87
CA ASN A 145 -8.99 -1.43 -4.84
C ASN A 145 -9.68 -2.61 -4.15
N PHE A 146 -9.13 -3.07 -3.03
CA PHE A 146 -9.78 -4.12 -2.25
C PHE A 146 -11.18 -3.68 -1.81
N ALA A 147 -11.35 -2.45 -1.34
CA ALA A 147 -12.65 -1.96 -0.93
C ALA A 147 -13.63 -1.87 -2.11
N SER A 148 -13.21 -1.42 -3.29
CA SER A 148 -14.09 -1.27 -4.46
C SER A 148 -14.57 -2.61 -5.04
N GLU A 149 -13.89 -3.72 -4.76
CA GLU A 149 -14.32 -5.05 -5.18
C GLU A 149 -15.56 -5.57 -4.43
N PHE A 150 -15.92 -4.99 -3.28
CA PHE A 150 -17.07 -5.44 -2.49
C PHE A 150 -18.33 -4.63 -2.75
N ASP A 151 -19.42 -5.32 -3.10
CA ASP A 151 -20.76 -4.73 -3.11
C ASP A 151 -21.38 -4.73 -1.70
N LEU A 152 -21.19 -3.64 -0.96
CA LEU A 152 -21.81 -3.46 0.36
C LEU A 152 -23.25 -2.94 0.29
N SER A 153 -23.81 -2.68 -0.90
CA SER A 153 -25.16 -2.10 -1.04
C SER A 153 -26.27 -2.96 -0.41
N LYS A 154 -26.06 -4.28 -0.35
CA LYS A 154 -27.00 -5.24 0.24
C LYS A 154 -26.89 -5.37 1.76
N ILE A 155 -25.80 -4.88 2.34
CA ILE A 155 -25.53 -4.95 3.78
C ILE A 155 -26.00 -3.65 4.48
N ASP A 156 -26.25 -2.59 3.72
CA ASP A 156 -26.23 -1.20 4.23
C ASP A 156 -27.47 -0.36 3.84
N ILE A 157 -28.67 -0.97 3.86
CA ILE A 157 -29.93 -0.22 3.67
C ILE A 157 -30.11 0.84 4.77
N ASP A 158 -29.59 0.60 5.98
CA ASP A 158 -29.73 1.54 7.10
C ASP A 158 -28.66 2.65 7.12
N TYR A 159 -27.40 2.36 6.78
CA TYR A 159 -26.32 3.37 6.83
C TYR A 159 -26.44 4.40 5.70
N LYS A 160 -26.79 3.98 4.47
CA LYS A 160 -27.05 4.92 3.36
C LYS A 160 -28.15 5.90 3.71
N LYS A 161 -29.20 5.44 4.41
CA LYS A 161 -30.32 6.27 4.86
C LYS A 161 -29.87 7.27 5.93
N ILE A 162 -29.03 6.84 6.87
CA ILE A 162 -28.53 7.70 7.95
C ILE A 162 -27.57 8.78 7.42
N LYS A 163 -26.67 8.44 6.49
CA LYS A 163 -25.71 9.41 5.91
C LYS A 163 -26.41 10.49 5.06
N LEU A 164 -27.40 10.09 4.24
CA LEU A 164 -28.25 11.04 3.50
C LEU A 164 -29.00 12.01 4.43
N ILE A 165 -29.54 11.49 5.54
CA ILE A 165 -30.22 12.33 6.55
C ILE A 165 -29.24 13.30 7.23
N GLN A 166 -28.01 12.87 7.53
CA GLN A 166 -26.99 13.73 8.13
C GLN A 166 -26.53 14.84 7.17
N GLU A 167 -26.32 14.51 5.89
CA GLU A 167 -25.96 15.49 4.85
C GLU A 167 -27.09 16.51 4.61
N GLU A 168 -28.36 16.08 4.59
CA GLU A 168 -29.52 16.99 4.50
C GLU A 168 -29.65 17.90 5.74
N ILE A 169 -29.42 17.39 6.94
CA ILE A 169 -29.45 18.19 8.18
C ILE A 169 -28.34 19.25 8.18
N ILE A 170 -27.12 18.89 7.79
CA ILE A 170 -25.98 19.82 7.70
C ILE A 170 -26.28 20.90 6.66
N PHE A 171 -26.81 20.53 5.49
CA PHE A 171 -27.18 21.49 4.44
C PHE A 171 -28.26 22.46 4.92
N THR A 172 -29.28 21.98 5.63
CA THR A 172 -30.39 22.79 6.15
C THR A 172 -29.93 23.75 7.26
N LEU A 173 -29.01 23.31 8.13
CA LEU A 173 -28.44 24.14 9.18
C LEU A 173 -27.46 25.22 8.64
N ALA A 174 -26.80 24.95 7.51
CA ALA A 174 -25.91 25.92 6.85
C ALA A 174 -26.67 27.04 6.13
N HIS A 175 -27.91 26.80 5.68
CA HIS A 175 -28.76 27.79 4.98
C HIS A 175 -29.68 28.60 5.91
N HIS A 176 -29.61 28.36 7.23
CA HIS A 176 -30.39 29.07 8.25
C HIS A 176 -29.56 29.99 9.17
N LYS A 177 -28.34 30.35 8.78
CA LYS A 177 -27.55 31.45 9.35
C LYS A 177 -27.47 32.62 8.37
#